data_AF-A0A848F590-F1
#
_entry.id   AF-A0A848F590-F1
#
_cell.length_a   1.000
_cell.length_b   1.000
_cell.length_c   1.000
_cell.angle_alpha   90.00
_cell.angle_beta   90.00
_cell.angle_gamma   90.00
#
_symmetry.space_group_name_H-M   'P 1'
#
loop_
_entity.id
_entity.type
_entity.pdbx_description
1 polymer ?
#
loop_
_entity_poly.entity_id
_entity_poly.type
_entity_poly.pdbx_seq_one_letter_code
_entity_poly.pdbx_strand_id
1 'polypeptide(L)' 'MSDAANVKPLDDRCPRCGGGFHCGVNDAGPCPCTTVTLSTELQGRLREKWSSCLCVSCLVALAGGAALEIQEAQAQ' A
#
# COMPACT_ATOMS: atom_id res chain seq x y z
N MET A 1 -16.09 17.10 24.12
CA MET A 1 -15.01 17.35 23.14
C MET A 1 -14.30 16.02 22.97
N SER A 2 -14.62 15.30 21.90
CA SER A 2 -14.19 13.90 21.71
C SER A 2 -13.58 13.78 20.33
N ASP A 3 -12.40 14.39 20.14
CA ASP A 3 -11.59 14.22 18.94
C ASP A 3 -10.36 13.38 19.30
N ALA A 4 -10.59 12.07 19.37
CA ALA A 4 -9.57 11.06 19.35
C ALA A 4 -9.84 10.20 18.11
N ALA A 5 -9.78 10.82 16.93
CA ALA A 5 -9.64 10.07 15.70
C ALA A 5 -8.28 9.37 15.77
N ASN A 6 -8.34 8.12 16.19
CA ASN A 6 -7.26 7.16 16.33
C ASN A 6 -6.39 7.16 15.05
N VAL A 7 -5.36 8.01 15.03
CA VAL A 7 -4.27 7.95 14.07
C VAL A 7 -3.48 6.72 14.45
N LYS A 8 -3.95 5.55 14.02
CA LYS A 8 -3.15 4.33 14.05
C LYS A 8 -1.85 4.70 13.34
N PRO A 9 -0.67 4.59 13.98
CA PRO A 9 0.58 4.79 13.27
C PRO A 9 0.50 3.89 12.05
N LEU A 10 0.62 4.46 10.86
CA LEU A 10 0.78 3.67 9.65
C LEU A 10 2.10 2.94 9.86
N ASP A 11 1.98 1.75 10.46
CA ASP A 11 3.09 0.87 10.76
C ASP A 11 3.98 0.85 9.52
N ASP A 12 5.29 0.97 9.73
CA ASP A 12 6.29 0.89 8.68
C ASP A 12 6.33 -0.53 8.07
N ARG A 13 5.19 -1.17 7.84
CA ARG A 13 5.03 -2.56 7.46
C ARG A 13 3.99 -2.68 6.38
N CYS A 14 4.42 -3.24 5.27
CA CYS A 14 3.57 -3.45 4.11
C CYS A 14 2.56 -4.55 4.41
N PRO A 15 1.24 -4.31 4.32
CA PRO A 15 0.22 -5.34 4.57
C PRO A 15 0.25 -6.49 3.55
N ARG A 16 0.89 -6.31 2.38
CA ARG A 16 1.00 -7.35 1.35
C ARG A 16 2.14 -8.34 1.63
N CYS A 17 3.32 -7.86 2.02
CA CYS A 17 4.50 -8.72 2.21
C CYS A 17 4.98 -8.80 3.65
N GLY A 18 4.42 -8.02 4.57
CA GLY A 18 4.89 -7.87 5.95
C GLY A 18 6.23 -7.13 6.09
N GLY A 19 6.84 -6.71 4.97
CA GLY A 19 8.16 -6.09 4.95
C GLY A 19 8.16 -4.66 5.48
N GLY A 20 9.27 -4.28 6.10
CA GLY A 20 9.51 -2.92 6.59
C GLY A 20 9.55 -1.89 5.46
N PHE A 21 8.76 -0.81 5.53
CA PHE A 21 8.83 0.30 4.58
C PHE A 21 8.38 1.61 5.21
N HIS A 22 8.94 2.71 4.73
CA HIS A 22 8.50 4.06 5.11
C HIS A 22 7.49 4.58 4.08
N CYS A 23 6.25 4.85 4.48
CA CYS A 23 5.24 5.38 3.54
C CYS A 23 5.58 6.82 3.11
N GLY A 24 6.19 7.63 3.99
CA GLY A 24 6.54 9.01 3.68
C GLY A 24 5.35 9.94 3.37
N VAL A 25 4.10 9.53 3.65
CA VAL A 25 2.90 10.36 3.47
C VAL A 25 2.91 11.64 4.32
N ASN A 26 3.64 11.60 5.44
CA ASN A 26 3.84 12.74 6.34
C ASN A 26 5.22 13.41 6.15
N ASP A 27 6.00 12.99 5.16
CA ASP A 27 7.31 13.58 4.91
C ASP A 27 7.19 14.88 4.11
N ALA A 28 8.25 15.70 4.16
CA ALA A 28 8.36 16.89 3.33
C ALA A 28 8.58 16.59 1.84
N GLY A 29 8.96 15.35 1.50
CA GLY A 29 9.28 14.90 0.14
C GLY A 29 8.18 14.02 -0.47
N PRO A 30 8.25 13.76 -1.79
CA PRO A 30 7.33 12.84 -2.44
C PRO A 30 7.47 11.42 -1.87
N CYS A 31 6.35 10.75 -1.62
CA CYS A 31 6.31 9.36 -1.18
C CYS A 31 7.09 8.47 -2.18
N PRO A 32 7.95 7.55 -1.71
CA PRO A 32 8.64 6.61 -2.60
C PRO A 32 7.69 5.84 -3.53
N CYS A 33 6.44 5.63 -3.11
CA CYS A 33 5.38 5.05 -3.92
C CYS A 33 5.08 5.83 -5.22
N THR A 34 5.27 7.15 -5.25
CA THR A 34 5.01 7.98 -6.45
C THR A 34 6.07 7.81 -7.53
N THR A 35 7.19 7.17 -7.22
CA THR A 35 8.21 6.81 -8.22
C THR A 35 7.78 5.64 -9.11
N VAL A 36 6.74 4.90 -8.69
CA VAL A 36 6.21 3.76 -9.43
C VAL A 36 5.06 4.19 -10.32
N THR A 37 5.15 3.92 -11.61
CA THR A 37 4.06 4.15 -12.56
C THR A 37 3.01 3.05 -12.42
N LEU A 38 1.88 3.38 -11.81
CA LEU A 38 0.72 2.50 -11.70
C LEU A 38 -0.36 2.99 -12.66
N SER A 39 -1.02 2.07 -13.38
CA SER A 39 -2.18 2.42 -14.19
C SER A 39 -3.34 2.87 -13.28
N THR A 40 -4.22 3.72 -13.79
CA THR A 40 -5.38 4.23 -13.05
C THR A 40 -6.30 3.10 -12.59
N GLU A 41 -6.45 2.06 -13.42
CA GLU A 41 -7.19 0.84 -13.07
C GLU A 41 -6.56 0.13 -11.87
N LEU A 42 -5.24 -0.12 -11.92
CA LEU A 42 -4.51 -0.77 -10.83
C LEU A 42 -4.57 0.07 -9.54
N GLN A 43 -4.44 1.39 -9.62
CA GLN A 43 -4.61 2.27 -8.47
C GLN A 43 -6.01 2.20 -7.86
N GLY A 44 -7.05 2.12 -8.69
CA GLY A 44 -8.42 1.92 -8.23
C GLY A 44 -8.55 0.63 -7.42
N ARG A 45 -8.09 -0.50 -7.99
CA ARG A 45 -8.08 -1.80 -7.31
C ARG A 45 -7.28 -1.80 -6.01
N LEU A 46 -6.13 -1.12 -6.00
CA LEU A 46 -5.29 -1.00 -4.81
C LEU A 46 -6.02 -0.26 -3.69
N ARG A 47 -6.69 0.85 -3.98
CA ARG A 47 -7.46 1.62 -3.00
C ARG A 47 -8.70 0.87 -2.48
N GLU A 48 -9.32 0.04 -3.32
CA GLU A 48 -10.43 -0.82 -2.92
C GLU A 48 -9.97 -1.94 -1.97
N LYS A 49 -8.81 -2.54 -2.24
CA LYS A 49 -8.31 -3.72 -1.50
C LYS A 49 -7.46 -3.36 -0.26
N TRP A 50 -6.69 -2.28 -0.30
CA TRP A 50 -5.85 -1.82 0.80
C TRP A 50 -6.17 -0.38 1.18
N SER A 51 -6.50 -0.17 2.44
CA SER A 51 -6.69 1.15 3.05
C SER A 51 -5.39 1.79 3.57
N SER A 52 -4.26 1.09 3.44
CA SER A 52 -2.93 1.53 3.91
C SER A 52 -1.90 1.45 2.79
N CYS A 53 -0.78 2.18 2.95
CA CYS A 53 0.25 2.22 1.92
C CYS A 53 0.95 0.86 1.73
N LEU A 54 1.43 0.59 0.52
CA LEU A 54 2.27 -0.56 0.19
C LEU A 54 3.71 -0.12 -0.03
N CYS A 55 4.66 -1.03 0.21
CA CYS A 55 6.07 -0.77 -0.08
C CYS A 55 6.33 -0.67 -1.59
N VAL A 56 7.38 0.06 -1.97
CA VAL A 56 7.80 0.24 -3.37
C VAL A 56 8.01 -1.10 -4.06
N SER A 57 8.64 -2.08 -3.42
CA SER A 57 8.85 -3.41 -4.02
C SER A 57 7.54 -4.10 -4.40
N CYS A 58 6.51 -4.00 -3.56
CA CYS A 58 5.19 -4.55 -3.85
C CYS A 58 4.52 -3.79 -4.99
N LEU A 59 4.60 -2.46 -4.98
CA LEU A 59 4.04 -1.63 -6.05
C LEU A 59 4.70 -1.91 -7.40
N VAL A 60 6.02 -2.04 -7.45
CA VAL A 60 6.77 -2.37 -8.67
C VAL A 60 6.38 -3.76 -9.18
N ALA A 61 6.25 -4.75 -8.29
CA ALA A 61 5.79 -6.08 -8.69
C ALA A 61 4.39 -6.03 -9.32
N LEU A 62 3.46 -5.28 -8.70
CA LEU A 62 2.10 -5.10 -9.22
C LEU A 62 2.07 -4.32 -10.53
N ALA A 63 2.89 -3.28 -10.66
CA ALA A 63 3.08 -2.54 -11.91
C ALA A 63 3.61 -3.44 -13.03
N GLY A 64 4.48 -4.40 -12.69
CA GLY A 64 5.00 -5.42 -13.60
C GLY A 64 4.03 -6.57 -13.93
N GLY A 65 2.78 -6.52 -13.46
CA GLY A 65 1.76 -7.54 -13.74
C GLY A 65 1.68 -8.66 -12.70
N ALA A 66 2.27 -8.50 -11.52
CA ALA A 66 2.02 -9.44 -10.43
C ALA A 66 0.54 -9.44 -10.06
N ALA A 67 -0.03 -10.63 -9.87
CA ALA A 67 -1.40 -10.76 -9.43
C ALA A 67 -1.61 -10.04 -8.10
N LEU A 68 -2.70 -9.27 -8.02
CA LEU A 68 -3.22 -8.73 -6.75
C LEU A 68 -3.68 -9.87 -5.83
N GLU A 69 -3.95 -11.04 -6.41
CA GLU A 69 -4.33 -12.29 -5.76
C GLU A 69 -3.07 -13.10 -5.38
N ILE A 70 -2.53 -12.84 -4.20
CA ILE A 70 -1.77 -13.87 -3.45
C ILE A 70 -2.67 -14.48 -2.35
N GLN A 71 -3.89 -13.95 -2.14
CA GLN A 71 -4.80 -14.37 -1.06
C GLN A 71 -6.27 -14.50 -1.48
N GLU A 72 -6.57 -15.14 -2.61
CA GLU A 72 -7.93 -15.64 -2.92
C GLU A 72 -7.94 -17.17 -3.19
N ALA A 73 -6.78 -17.84 -3.10
CA ALA A 73 -6.67 -19.29 -3.16
C ALA A 73 -6.65 -19.99 -1.77
N GLN A 74 -6.79 -19.25 -0.66
CA GLN A 74 -6.82 -19.79 0.70
C GLN A 74 -7.98 -19.25 1.53
N ALA A 75 -9.20 -19.50 1.07
CA ALA A 75 -10.39 -19.55 1.91
C ALA A 75 -11.32 -20.63 1.33
N GLN A 76 -11.03 -21.87 1.73
CA GLN A 76 -11.94 -23.02 1.66
C GLN A 76 -12.75 -23.06 2.95
#